data_AF-A0AAD4MJ65-F1
#
_entry.id   AF-A0AAD4MJ65-F1
#
_cell.length_a   1.000
_cell.length_b   1.000
_cell.length_c   1.000
_cell.angle_alpha   90.00
_cell.angle_beta   90.00
_cell.angle_gamma   90.00
#
_symmetry.space_group_name_H-M   'P 1'
#
loop_
_entity.id
_entity.type
_entity.pdbx_description
1 polymer ?
#
loop_
_entity_poly.entity_id
_entity_poly.type
_entity_poly.pdbx_seq_one_letter_code
_entity_poly.pdbx_strand_id
1 'polypeptide(L)'
;MEYKRHHGATSFLLLFTFAIVCTSLFSGVITLKVPTTQGATKTDRQKIEIDDNISWEDFKKIYGKKYSSDDDKEHKKAFEEIKAIVKAHNANPDKKFTMAINAMADRTKQEKMAHALREKRQRKSENQALKRERPKTSKFTMAINAKADRSKAYRECHIPMDSPLLPQFDCI
;
A
#
# COMPACT_ATOMS: atom_id res chain seq x y z
N MET A 1 -44.58 -22.49 -70.90
CA MET A 1 -43.72 -23.43 -70.17
C MET A 1 -43.95 -23.20 -68.69
N GLU A 2 -44.50 -24.22 -68.04
CA GLU A 2 -45.14 -24.18 -66.73
C GLU A 2 -44.19 -24.85 -65.73
N TYR A 3 -43.68 -24.11 -64.76
CA TYR A 3 -42.74 -24.66 -63.76
C TYR A 3 -43.46 -24.87 -62.42
N LYS A 4 -43.61 -26.15 -62.07
CA LYS A 4 -44.30 -26.64 -60.88
C LYS A 4 -43.54 -26.29 -59.60
N ARG A 5 -44.32 -25.86 -58.62
CA ARG A 5 -43.99 -25.62 -57.22
C ARG A 5 -43.76 -26.97 -56.52
N HIS A 6 -42.61 -27.18 -55.89
CA HIS A 6 -42.40 -28.22 -54.89
C HIS A 6 -41.79 -27.60 -53.62
N HIS A 7 -42.59 -27.61 -52.55
CA HIS A 7 -42.14 -27.43 -51.18
C HIS A 7 -41.46 -28.71 -50.70
N GLY A 8 -40.33 -28.57 -50.01
CA GLY A 8 -39.57 -29.68 -49.44
C GLY A 8 -38.72 -29.27 -48.25
N ALA A 9 -39.36 -29.16 -47.09
CA ALA A 9 -38.86 -29.63 -45.79
C ALA A 9 -37.39 -29.35 -45.39
N THR A 10 -37.00 -28.09 -45.20
CA THR A 10 -35.75 -27.74 -44.48
C THR A 10 -35.95 -26.60 -43.47
N SER A 11 -37.02 -26.66 -42.67
CA SER A 11 -37.26 -25.64 -41.62
C SER A 11 -37.83 -26.22 -40.31
N PHE A 12 -37.42 -27.45 -39.95
CA PHE A 12 -37.81 -28.07 -38.67
C PHE A 12 -36.62 -28.58 -37.84
N LEU A 13 -35.38 -28.21 -38.19
CA LEU A 13 -34.16 -28.63 -37.50
C LEU A 13 -33.35 -27.46 -36.89
N LEU A 14 -34.03 -26.35 -36.60
CA LEU A 14 -33.47 -25.20 -35.87
C LEU A 14 -34.35 -24.76 -34.69
N LEU A 15 -35.20 -25.65 -34.18
CA LEU A 15 -36.04 -25.39 -32.98
C LEU A 15 -35.86 -26.44 -31.88
N PHE A 16 -34.86 -27.32 -31.98
CA PHE A 16 -34.61 -28.36 -30.95
C PHE A 16 -33.32 -28.16 -30.14
N THR A 17 -32.51 -27.15 -30.41
CA THR A 17 -31.34 -26.81 -29.57
C THR A 17 -31.58 -25.65 -28.60
N PHE A 18 -32.70 -24.93 -28.71
CA PHE A 18 -33.11 -23.90 -27.73
C PHE A 18 -33.82 -24.46 -26.48
N ALA A 19 -34.05 -25.78 -26.41
CA ALA A 19 -34.69 -26.46 -25.27
C ALA A 19 -33.69 -27.14 -24.30
N ILE A 20 -32.41 -26.77 -24.34
CA ILE A 20 -31.43 -27.10 -23.27
C ILE A 20 -30.97 -25.81 -22.58
N VAL A 21 -31.93 -24.92 -22.33
CA VAL A 21 -31.73 -23.67 -21.58
C VAL A 21 -32.64 -23.60 -20.33
N CYS A 22 -33.42 -24.65 -19.98
CA CYS A 22 -34.52 -24.46 -19.01
C CYS A 22 -34.77 -25.46 -17.88
N THR A 23 -33.91 -26.44 -17.55
CA THR A 23 -34.21 -27.31 -16.37
C THR A 23 -32.99 -27.77 -15.56
N SER A 24 -32.10 -26.85 -15.19
CA SER A 24 -31.24 -27.03 -14.02
C SER A 24 -31.32 -25.83 -13.07
N LEU A 25 -32.56 -25.38 -12.85
CA LEU A 25 -32.96 -24.71 -11.61
C LEU A 25 -33.20 -25.80 -10.55
N PHE A 26 -32.11 -26.37 -10.02
CA PHE A 26 -32.17 -26.99 -8.70
C PHE A 26 -31.91 -25.89 -7.69
N SER A 27 -32.99 -25.50 -7.04
CA SER A 27 -33.05 -24.61 -5.89
C SER A 27 -32.22 -25.16 -4.73
N GLY A 28 -30.92 -24.89 -4.77
CA GLY A 28 -30.11 -24.85 -3.56
C GLY A 28 -30.39 -23.54 -2.85
N VAL A 29 -31.30 -23.57 -1.87
CA VAL A 29 -31.39 -22.54 -0.83
C VAL A 29 -30.09 -22.63 -0.03
N ILE A 30 -29.03 -22.04 -0.55
CA ILE A 30 -27.86 -21.70 0.23
C ILE A 30 -28.33 -20.50 1.06
N THR A 31 -28.64 -20.74 2.33
CA THR A 31 -28.53 -19.69 3.35
C THR A 31 -27.08 -19.25 3.36
N LEU A 32 -26.72 -18.37 2.42
CA LEU A 32 -25.56 -17.51 2.51
C LEU A 32 -25.84 -16.65 3.73
N LYS A 33 -25.36 -17.13 4.87
CA LYS A 33 -24.98 -16.28 5.98
C LYS A 33 -23.98 -15.32 5.37
N VAL A 34 -24.49 -14.21 4.84
CA VAL A 34 -23.70 -13.05 4.46
C VAL A 34 -22.77 -12.87 5.66
N PRO A 35 -21.46 -13.05 5.53
CA PRO A 35 -20.59 -12.46 6.52
C PRO A 35 -20.92 -10.97 6.38
N THR A 36 -21.76 -10.52 7.31
CA THR A 36 -21.91 -9.12 7.66
C THR A 36 -20.53 -8.55 7.48
N THR A 37 -20.44 -7.54 6.62
CA THR A 37 -19.37 -6.58 6.60
C THR A 37 -19.26 -6.04 8.03
N GLN A 38 -18.60 -6.80 8.89
CA GLN A 38 -18.14 -6.36 10.18
C GLN A 38 -17.23 -5.20 9.80
N GLY A 39 -17.64 -4.05 10.33
CA GLY A 39 -17.34 -2.77 9.74
C GLY A 39 -15.86 -2.55 9.48
N ALA A 40 -15.61 -1.49 8.72
CA ALA A 40 -14.45 -0.67 8.96
C ALA A 40 -14.39 -0.34 10.46
N THR A 41 -13.79 -1.24 11.24
CA THR A 41 -13.33 -0.96 12.57
C THR A 41 -12.22 0.03 12.37
N LYS A 42 -12.52 1.28 12.76
CA LYS A 42 -11.60 2.27 13.28
C LYS A 42 -10.15 1.82 13.23
N THR A 43 -9.39 2.54 12.44
CA THR A 43 -7.93 2.61 12.33
C THR A 43 -7.20 2.42 13.67
N ASP A 44 -7.17 1.21 14.20
CA ASP A 44 -6.08 0.75 15.04
C ASP A 44 -4.96 0.45 14.07
N ARG A 45 -4.03 1.41 14.01
CA ARG A 45 -2.76 1.31 13.33
C ARG A 45 -1.98 0.14 13.94
N GLN A 46 -2.34 -1.08 13.58
CA GLN A 46 -1.60 -2.26 13.93
C GLN A 46 -0.22 -2.08 13.30
N LYS A 47 0.76 -1.86 14.17
CA LYS A 47 2.17 -2.07 13.87
C LYS A 47 2.27 -3.54 13.49
N ILE A 48 2.03 -3.87 12.22
CA ILE A 48 2.30 -5.19 11.68
C ILE A 48 3.82 -5.30 11.77
N GLU A 49 4.31 -5.93 12.84
CA GLU A 49 5.71 -6.34 12.92
C GLU A 49 5.86 -7.45 11.89
N ILE A 50 6.21 -7.04 10.67
CA ILE A 50 6.47 -7.96 9.58
C ILE A 50 7.78 -8.67 9.93
N ASP A 51 7.67 -9.96 10.17
CA ASP A 51 8.81 -10.85 10.39
C ASP A 51 9.79 -10.76 9.21
N ASP A 52 11.08 -10.80 9.52
CA ASP A 52 12.19 -10.85 8.57
C ASP A 52 12.13 -12.09 7.67
N ASN A 53 11.25 -13.07 7.96
CA ASN A 53 10.99 -14.23 7.12
C ASN A 53 9.87 -14.07 6.09
N ILE A 54 9.17 -12.93 6.03
CA ILE A 54 8.06 -12.72 5.09
C ILE A 54 8.41 -13.08 3.63
N SER A 55 7.50 -13.76 2.95
CA SER A 55 7.64 -14.10 1.52
C SER A 55 7.41 -12.89 0.61
N TRP A 56 7.93 -12.91 -0.61
CA TRP A 56 7.69 -11.85 -1.59
C TRP A 56 6.19 -11.66 -1.89
N GLU A 57 5.44 -12.77 -1.98
CA GLU A 57 4.01 -12.72 -2.29
C GLU A 57 3.20 -12.14 -1.13
N ASP A 58 3.56 -12.44 0.12
CA ASP A 58 2.89 -11.86 1.28
C ASP A 58 3.24 -10.39 1.45
N PHE A 59 4.48 -10.00 1.16
CA PHE A 59 4.89 -8.60 1.12
C PHE A 59 4.03 -7.81 0.13
N LYS A 60 3.85 -8.33 -1.09
CA LYS A 60 3.00 -7.69 -2.10
C LYS A 60 1.56 -7.55 -1.63
N LYS A 61 0.99 -8.58 -0.99
CA LYS A 61 -0.38 -8.55 -0.45
C LYS A 61 -0.52 -7.51 0.66
N ILE A 62 0.39 -7.49 1.62
CA ILE A 62 0.34 -6.58 2.79
C ILE A 62 0.44 -5.11 2.36
N TYR A 63 1.30 -4.80 1.39
CA TYR A 63 1.50 -3.44 0.91
C TYR A 63 0.71 -3.09 -0.36
N GLY A 64 -0.19 -3.99 -0.80
CA GLY A 64 -1.02 -3.77 -1.99
C GLY A 64 -0.24 -3.57 -3.29
N LYS A 65 0.95 -4.15 -3.41
CA LYS A 65 1.85 -3.98 -4.55
C LYS A 65 1.46 -4.91 -5.70
N LYS A 66 1.53 -4.40 -6.92
CA LYS A 66 1.35 -5.15 -8.17
C LYS A 66 2.36 -4.63 -9.19
N TYR A 67 3.12 -5.54 -9.81
CA TYR A 67 4.14 -5.21 -10.80
C TYR A 67 3.88 -5.95 -12.10
N SER A 68 4.43 -5.44 -13.20
CA SER A 68 4.51 -6.17 -14.47
C SER A 68 5.52 -7.32 -14.37
N SER A 69 5.52 -8.27 -15.30
CA SER A 69 6.43 -9.43 -15.27
C SER A 69 7.92 -9.02 -15.26
N ASP A 70 8.27 -7.94 -15.95
CA ASP A 70 9.65 -7.48 -16.03
C ASP A 70 10.04 -6.71 -14.77
N ASP A 71 9.15 -5.83 -14.28
CA ASP A 71 9.39 -5.04 -13.07
C ASP A 71 9.40 -5.91 -11.79
N ASP A 72 8.56 -6.95 -11.72
CA ASP A 72 8.46 -7.83 -10.53
C ASP A 72 9.82 -8.46 -10.20
N LYS A 73 10.63 -8.80 -11.22
CA LYS A 73 11.98 -9.36 -11.02
C LYS A 73 12.92 -8.36 -10.38
N GLU A 74 12.90 -7.10 -10.83
CA GLU A 74 13.78 -6.06 -10.29
C GLU A 74 13.40 -5.68 -8.86
N HIS A 75 12.11 -5.52 -8.59
CA HIS A 75 11.60 -5.22 -7.26
C HIS A 75 11.78 -6.39 -6.29
N LYS A 76 11.59 -7.63 -6.75
CA LYS A 76 11.88 -8.82 -5.94
C LYS A 76 13.35 -8.89 -5.55
N LYS A 77 14.26 -8.62 -6.49
CA LYS A 77 15.70 -8.56 -6.19
C LYS A 77 16.01 -7.49 -5.14
N ALA A 78 15.47 -6.28 -5.31
CA ALA A 78 15.65 -5.19 -4.34
C ALA A 78 15.11 -5.55 -2.95
N PHE A 79 13.95 -6.22 -2.90
CA PHE A 79 13.36 -6.71 -1.66
C PHE A 79 14.23 -7.76 -0.96
N GLU A 80 14.77 -8.74 -1.71
CA GLU A 80 15.65 -9.77 -1.17
C GLU A 80 16.96 -9.17 -0.60
N GLU A 81 17.53 -8.17 -1.28
CA GLU A 81 18.69 -7.42 -0.79
C GLU A 81 18.40 -6.72 0.55
N ILE A 82 17.25 -6.03 0.68
CA ILE A 82 16.86 -5.38 1.93
C ILE A 82 16.57 -6.41 3.03
N LYS A 83 15.92 -7.53 2.69
CA LYS A 83 15.67 -8.63 3.62
C LYS A 83 16.96 -9.19 4.20
N ALA A 84 17.99 -9.37 3.36
CA ALA A 84 19.30 -9.81 3.83
C ALA A 84 19.96 -8.79 4.77
N ILE A 85 19.87 -7.49 4.45
CA ILE A 85 20.41 -6.41 5.30
C ILE A 85 19.71 -6.38 6.67
N VAL A 86 18.38 -6.48 6.69
CA VAL A 86 17.59 -6.47 7.93
C VAL A 86 17.98 -7.67 8.81
N LYS A 87 18.05 -8.88 8.22
CA LYS A 87 18.49 -10.08 8.95
C LYS A 87 19.90 -9.93 9.53
N ALA A 88 20.85 -9.42 8.73
CA ALA A 88 22.22 -9.22 9.18
C ALA A 88 22.32 -8.17 10.30
N HIS A 89 21.51 -7.10 10.24
CA HIS A 89 21.46 -6.08 11.29
C HIS A 89 20.85 -6.63 12.58
N ASN A 90 19.74 -7.37 12.49
CA ASN A 90 19.04 -7.93 13.64
C ASN A 90 19.78 -9.11 14.28
N ALA A 91 20.62 -9.83 13.54
CA ALA A 91 21.48 -10.88 14.09
C ALA A 91 22.66 -10.35 14.91
N ASN A 92 22.99 -9.06 14.80
CA ASN A 92 24.13 -8.47 15.51
C ASN A 92 23.71 -7.96 16.91
N PRO A 93 24.24 -8.56 18.00
CA PRO A 93 23.87 -8.18 19.38
C PRO A 93 24.38 -6.78 19.79
N ASP A 94 25.36 -6.21 19.08
CA ASP A 94 25.90 -4.88 19.38
C ASP A 94 24.94 -3.75 18.96
N LYS A 95 23.90 -4.07 18.18
CA LYS A 95 22.94 -3.08 17.71
C LYS A 95 21.89 -2.79 18.79
N LYS A 96 21.73 -1.50 19.10
CA LYS A 96 20.77 -1.00 20.10
C LYS A 96 19.33 -0.85 19.57
N PHE A 97 19.11 -1.15 18.30
CA PHE A 97 17.82 -1.03 17.64
C PHE A 97 17.66 -2.13 16.59
N THR A 98 16.42 -2.49 16.32
CA THR A 98 16.05 -3.45 15.28
C THR A 98 15.62 -2.75 14.01
N MET A 99 15.86 -3.40 12.88
CA MET A 99 15.29 -3.04 11.59
C MET A 99 14.10 -3.95 11.29
N ALA A 100 13.18 -3.48 10.46
CA ALA A 100 12.04 -4.28 10.01
C ALA A 100 11.74 -3.99 8.54
N ILE A 101 11.12 -4.95 7.87
CA ILE A 101 10.63 -4.79 6.50
C ILE A 101 9.49 -3.78 6.47
N ASN A 102 9.61 -2.78 5.59
CA ASN A 102 8.63 -1.72 5.42
C ASN A 102 8.18 -1.58 3.94
N ALA A 103 7.24 -0.68 3.67
CA ALA A 103 6.69 -0.41 2.33
C ALA A 103 7.73 0.07 1.28
N MET A 104 8.96 0.35 1.70
CA MET A 104 10.07 0.81 0.86
C MET A 104 11.12 -0.28 0.60
N ALA A 105 10.92 -1.49 1.12
CA ALA A 105 11.89 -2.58 0.99
C ALA A 105 12.11 -3.01 -0.47
N ASP A 106 11.09 -2.86 -1.33
CA ASP A 106 11.11 -3.17 -2.76
C ASP A 106 11.71 -2.08 -3.64
N ARG A 107 12.08 -0.91 -3.10
CA ARG A 107 12.52 0.21 -3.94
C ARG A 107 13.84 -0.10 -4.65
N THR A 108 13.84 0.06 -5.96
CA THR A 108 15.04 -0.11 -6.79
C THR A 108 16.05 1.00 -6.48
N LYS A 109 17.30 0.82 -6.94
CA LYS A 109 18.34 1.84 -6.77
C LYS A 109 17.96 3.17 -7.42
N GLN A 110 17.34 3.11 -8.59
CA GLN A 110 16.90 4.31 -9.33
C GLN A 110 15.79 5.04 -8.56
N GLU A 111 14.80 4.32 -8.04
CA GLU A 111 13.72 4.90 -7.24
C GLU A 111 14.23 5.51 -5.93
N LYS A 112 15.16 4.82 -5.24
CA LYS A 112 15.81 5.36 -4.04
C LYS A 112 16.52 6.69 -4.33
N MET A 113 17.22 6.78 -5.45
CA MET A 113 17.88 8.02 -5.88
C MET A 113 16.89 9.12 -6.25
N ALA A 114 15.84 8.78 -7.01
CA ALA A 114 14.79 9.72 -7.40
C ALA A 114 14.07 10.30 -6.17
N HIS A 115 13.71 9.45 -5.21
CA HIS A 115 13.09 9.86 -3.95
C HIS A 115 14.00 10.80 -3.15
N ALA A 116 15.28 10.44 -2.98
CA ALA A 116 16.24 11.28 -2.28
C ALA A 116 16.43 12.66 -2.95
N LEU A 117 16.40 12.72 -4.29
CA LEU A 117 16.46 13.98 -5.02
C LEU A 117 15.19 14.82 -4.82
N ARG A 118 14.01 14.19 -4.84
CA ARG A 118 12.73 14.86 -4.57
C ARG A 118 12.73 15.49 -3.18
N GLU A 119 13.11 14.75 -2.15
CA GLU A 119 13.21 15.29 -0.79
C GLU A 119 14.17 16.48 -0.69
N LYS A 120 15.35 16.38 -1.31
CA LYS A 120 16.33 17.49 -1.32
C LYS A 120 15.74 18.76 -1.93
N ARG A 121 14.98 18.64 -3.02
CA ARG A 121 14.30 19.78 -3.67
C ARG A 121 13.22 20.37 -2.77
N GLN A 122 12.41 19.52 -2.14
CA GLN A 122 11.37 19.97 -1.21
C GLN A 122 11.98 20.73 -0.03
N ARG A 123 12.97 20.16 0.66
CA ARG A 123 13.67 20.84 1.77
C ARG A 123 14.29 22.16 1.34
N LYS A 124 14.82 22.25 0.11
CA LYS A 124 15.35 23.52 -0.42
C LYS A 124 14.25 24.56 -0.58
N SER A 125 13.10 24.17 -1.14
CA SER A 125 11.95 25.06 -1.32
C SER A 125 11.34 25.52 0.01
N GLU A 126 11.20 24.62 0.99
CA GLU A 126 10.70 24.91 2.33
C GLU A 126 11.65 25.85 3.08
N ASN A 127 12.97 25.58 3.03
CA ASN A 127 13.96 26.48 3.62
C ASN A 127 13.97 27.86 2.96
N GLN A 128 13.70 27.92 1.66
CA GLN A 128 13.59 29.20 0.95
C GLN A 128 12.31 29.96 1.34
N ALA A 129 11.17 29.28 1.47
CA ALA A 129 9.92 29.85 1.95
C ALA A 129 10.08 30.36 3.39
N LEU A 130 10.66 29.55 4.28
CA LEU A 130 10.92 29.91 5.66
C LEU A 130 11.85 31.13 5.79
N LYS A 131 12.84 31.28 4.89
CA LYS A 131 13.69 32.49 4.84
C LYS A 131 12.94 33.75 4.41
N ARG A 132 11.89 33.62 3.59
CA ARG A 132 11.03 34.74 3.18
C ARG A 132 10.04 35.12 4.28
N GLU A 133 9.48 34.13 4.97
CA GLU A 133 8.46 34.32 6.00
C GLU A 133 9.02 34.75 7.35
N ARG A 134 10.29 34.42 7.67
CA ARG A 134 10.88 34.83 8.94
C ARG A 134 11.02 36.35 9.01
N PRO A 135 10.37 37.02 9.99
CA PRO A 135 10.65 38.42 10.24
C PRO A 135 12.12 38.56 10.65
N LYS A 136 12.82 39.55 10.08
CA LYS A 136 14.27 39.82 10.29
C LYS A 136 14.66 40.02 11.76
N THR A 137 13.68 40.16 12.66
CA THR A 137 13.84 40.45 14.09
C THR A 137 13.52 39.27 15.01
N SER A 138 13.12 38.09 14.49
CA SER A 138 12.84 36.90 15.30
C SER A 138 14.12 36.33 15.91
N LYS A 139 14.55 36.88 17.04
CA LYS A 139 15.60 36.29 17.89
C LYS A 139 14.99 35.08 18.58
N PHE A 140 15.58 33.91 18.36
CA PHE A 140 15.34 32.74 19.20
C PHE A 140 15.73 33.11 20.63
N THR A 141 14.75 33.38 21.49
CA THR A 141 14.98 33.67 22.90
C THR A 141 15.12 32.34 23.62
N MET A 142 16.35 31.97 23.98
CA MET A 142 16.53 30.91 24.96
C MET A 142 16.01 31.40 26.31
N ALA A 143 15.03 30.71 26.88
CA ALA A 143 14.64 30.93 28.26
C ALA A 143 15.75 30.39 29.16
N ILE A 144 16.65 31.27 29.59
CA ILE A 144 17.89 30.93 30.35
C ILE A 144 17.59 30.19 31.67
N ASN A 145 16.36 30.28 32.18
CA ASN A 145 15.94 29.69 33.46
C ASN A 145 14.89 28.58 33.34
N ALA A 146 14.55 28.13 32.12
CA ALA A 146 13.61 27.04 31.96
C ALA A 146 14.31 25.72 32.32
N LYS A 147 13.88 25.07 33.41
CA LYS A 147 14.24 23.67 33.68
C LYS A 147 13.57 22.81 32.61
N ALA A 148 14.32 22.47 31.56
CA ALA A 148 13.86 21.53 30.55
C ALA A 148 13.64 20.17 31.22
N ASP A 149 12.38 19.77 31.34
CA ASP A 149 12.03 18.42 31.74
C ASP A 149 12.52 17.46 30.66
N ARG A 150 13.57 16.68 30.99
CA ARG A 150 14.23 15.75 30.07
C ARG A 150 13.31 14.61 29.59
N SER A 151 12.14 14.46 30.22
CA SER A 151 11.21 13.34 29.97
C SER A 151 9.95 13.71 29.21
N LYS A 152 9.67 15.00 28.92
CA LYS A 152 8.46 15.38 28.19
C LYS A 152 8.54 14.99 26.71
N ALA A 153 8.16 13.76 26.42
CA ALA A 153 7.69 13.39 25.09
C ALA A 153 6.43 14.21 24.80
N TYR A 154 6.48 15.09 23.80
CA TYR A 154 5.37 15.97 23.41
C TYR A 154 4.04 15.23 23.15
N ARG A 155 4.09 13.91 22.91
CA ARG A 155 2.91 13.04 22.72
C ARG A 155 2.05 12.83 23.97
N GLU A 156 2.60 12.99 25.18
CA GLU A 156 1.86 12.78 26.44
C GLU A 156 1.11 14.05 26.88
N CYS A 157 1.54 15.21 26.39
CA CYS A 157 0.80 16.44 26.56
C CYS A 157 -0.46 16.35 25.68
N HIS A 158 -1.63 16.28 26.30
CA HIS A 158 -2.99 16.32 25.70
C HIS A 158 -3.28 17.66 24.98
N ILE A 159 -2.29 18.25 24.31
CA ILE A 159 -2.48 19.34 23.38
C ILE A 159 -2.74 18.68 22.02
N PRO A 160 -3.87 18.94 21.35
CA PRO A 160 -4.15 18.43 20.02
C PRO A 160 -3.25 19.12 18.98
N MET A 161 -1.95 18.85 19.02
CA MET A 161 -0.94 19.34 18.06
C MET A 161 -0.50 18.25 17.09
N ASP A 162 -0.80 16.98 17.39
CA ASP A 162 -0.44 15.87 16.53
C ASP A 162 -1.52 15.67 15.47
N SER A 163 -1.40 16.42 14.37
CA SER A 163 -1.98 15.99 13.11
C SER A 163 -1.59 14.52 12.89
N PRO A 164 -2.55 13.64 12.52
CA PRO A 164 -2.23 12.24 12.26
C PRO A 164 -1.01 12.17 11.37
N LEU A 165 -0.06 11.28 11.65
CA LEU A 165 1.01 10.97 10.69
C LEU A 165 0.33 10.41 9.45
N LEU A 166 0.00 11.30 8.53
CA LEU A 166 -0.59 10.94 7.26
C LEU A 166 0.55 10.28 6.46
N PRO A 167 0.33 9.09 5.91
CA PRO A 167 1.22 8.57 4.89
C PRO A 167 1.42 9.67 3.83
N GLN A 168 2.66 10.09 3.62
CA GLN A 168 3.02 10.88 2.45
C GLN A 168 2.91 9.93 1.26
N PHE A 169 1.68 9.66 0.82
CA PHE A 169 1.46 8.91 -0.39
C PHE A 169 2.09 9.71 -1.54
N ASP A 170 2.98 9.06 -2.29
CA ASP A 170 3.41 9.58 -3.57
C ASP A 170 2.17 9.71 -4.44
N CYS A 171 1.66 10.93 -4.65
CA CYS A 171 0.68 11.20 -5.69
C CYS A 171 1.36 10.89 -7.02
N ILE A 172 0.93 9.80 -7.67
CA ILE A 172 1.30 9.41 -9.04
C ILE A 172 0.40 10.18 -9.99
#